data_AF-A0A674AB44-F1
#
_entry.id   AF-A0A674AB44-F1
#
_cell.length_a   1.000
_cell.length_b   1.000
_cell.length_c   1.000
_cell.angle_alpha   90.00
_cell.angle_beta   90.00
_cell.angle_gamma   90.00
#
_symmetry.space_group_name_H-M   'P 1'
#
loop_
_entity.id
_entity.type
_entity.pdbx_description
1 polymer ?
#
loop_
_entity_poly.entity_id
_entity_poly.type
_entity_poly.pdbx_seq_one_letter_code
_entity_poly.pdbx_strand_id
1 'polypeptide(L)'
;MAFAPKACSLFLVVLLGVCIQLNGAQYVPGARCKCPGTIMHTQETIVDFEIIEKTHYCDTTEIIVTLAEDGARRCLNPVGRKAMFFVNCWNKINKDDKHKKRCLKRKAE
;
A
#
# COMPACT_ATOMS: atom_id res chain seq x y z
N MET A 1 32.93 -27.43 36.38
CA MET A 1 32.15 -26.19 36.16
C MET A 1 30.91 -26.56 35.36
N ALA A 2 29.77 -26.69 36.04
CA ALA A 2 28.52 -27.13 35.44
C ALA A 2 27.62 -25.90 35.28
N PHE A 3 27.62 -25.30 34.09
CA PHE A 3 26.61 -24.30 33.72
C PHE A 3 25.56 -25.00 32.85
N ALA A 4 24.34 -25.00 33.37
CA ALA A 4 23.21 -25.80 32.92
C ALA A 4 22.80 -25.50 31.46
N PRO A 5 22.49 -26.53 30.65
CA PRO A 5 22.20 -26.39 29.21
C PRO A 5 20.82 -25.76 28.91
N LYS A 6 19.94 -25.63 29.92
CA LYS A 6 18.54 -25.17 29.71
C LYS A 6 18.41 -23.66 29.52
N ALA A 7 19.32 -22.86 30.08
CA ALA A 7 19.26 -21.40 29.99
C ALA A 7 19.62 -20.87 28.59
N CYS A 8 20.53 -21.57 27.90
CA CYS A 8 20.94 -21.22 26.54
C CYS A 8 19.79 -21.41 25.52
N SER A 9 18.95 -22.44 25.73
CA SER A 9 17.82 -22.75 24.85
C SER A 9 16.69 -21.72 24.97
N LEU A 10 16.38 -21.26 26.19
CA LEU A 10 15.36 -20.24 26.42
C LEU A 10 15.71 -18.88 25.80
N PHE A 11 16.99 -18.50 25.79
CA PHE A 11 17.42 -17.23 25.22
C PHE A 11 17.26 -17.18 23.69
N LEU A 12 17.49 -18.32 23.01
CA LEU A 12 17.30 -18.47 21.57
C LEU A 12 15.83 -18.32 21.14
N VAL A 13 14.89 -18.83 21.94
CA VAL A 13 13.45 -18.74 21.63
C VAL A 13 12.92 -17.32 21.77
N VAL A 14 13.42 -16.56 22.76
CA VAL A 14 13.01 -15.15 22.96
C VAL A 14 13.54 -14.25 21.84
N LEU A 15 14.77 -14.47 21.36
CA LEU A 15 15.33 -13.72 20.23
C LEU A 15 14.54 -13.94 18.93
N LEU A 16 14.10 -15.17 18.65
CA LEU A 16 13.28 -15.49 17.47
C LEU A 16 11.87 -14.88 17.55
N GLY A 17 11.27 -14.79 18.74
CA GLY A 17 9.94 -14.22 18.93
C GLY A 17 9.87 -12.71 18.68
N VAL A 18 10.95 -11.97 18.94
CA VAL A 18 11.01 -10.51 18.74
C VAL A 18 11.18 -10.14 17.25
N CYS A 19 11.82 -10.99 16.45
CA CYS A 19 12.02 -10.71 15.02
C CYS A 19 10.72 -10.78 14.20
N ILE A 20 9.70 -11.51 14.64
CA ILE A 20 8.48 -11.74 13.86
C ILE A 20 7.53 -10.53 13.92
N GLN A 21 7.69 -9.64 14.91
CA GLN A 21 6.82 -8.45 15.03
C GLN A 21 7.28 -7.25 14.19
N LEU A 22 8.40 -7.36 13.47
CA LEU A 22 8.90 -6.30 12.58
C LEU A 22 8.60 -6.58 11.10
N ASN A 23 7.47 -7.22 10.80
CA ASN A 23 7.01 -7.40 9.42
C ASN A 23 6.29 -6.15 8.85
N GLY A 24 6.44 -5.00 9.50
CA GLY A 24 5.88 -3.72 9.07
C GLY A 24 6.98 -2.75 8.66
N ALA A 25 7.27 -2.71 7.36
CA ALA A 25 8.08 -1.69 6.67
C ALA A 25 9.55 -1.61 7.07
N GLN A 26 10.41 -2.41 6.41
CA GLN A 26 11.84 -2.12 6.33
C GLN A 26 12.04 -0.77 5.62
N TYR A 27 12.43 0.26 6.37
CA TYR A 27 12.86 1.55 5.84
C TYR A 27 14.15 1.36 5.04
N VAL A 28 14.06 1.44 3.70
CA VAL A 28 15.23 1.46 2.81
C VAL A 28 15.58 2.91 2.52
N PRO A 29 16.77 3.40 2.94
CA PRO A 29 17.18 4.77 2.65
C PRO A 29 17.57 4.88 1.17
N GLY A 30 16.80 5.68 0.42
CA GLY A 30 17.01 5.95 -1.01
C GLY A 30 15.76 5.72 -1.83
N ALA A 31 15.16 6.81 -2.31
CA ALA A 31 14.13 6.94 -3.37
C ALA A 31 13.48 5.62 -3.85
N ARG A 32 12.38 5.22 -3.22
CA ARG A 32 11.49 4.19 -3.78
C ARG A 32 10.06 4.67 -3.65
N CYS A 33 9.39 4.74 -4.79
CA CYS A 33 7.94 4.82 -4.89
C CYS A 33 7.29 3.83 -3.91
N LYS A 34 6.14 4.16 -3.32
CA LYS A 34 5.45 3.27 -2.38
C LYS A 34 5.00 1.95 -3.02
N CYS A 35 4.85 1.93 -4.34
CA CYS A 35 4.39 0.82 -5.15
C CYS A 35 5.57 0.09 -5.81
N PRO A 36 5.97 -1.09 -5.29
CA PRO A 36 7.01 -1.91 -5.95
C PRO A 36 6.52 -2.58 -7.24
N GLY A 37 5.21 -2.61 -7.49
CA GLY A 37 4.59 -3.17 -8.68
C GLY A 37 3.17 -2.65 -8.86
N THR A 38 2.64 -2.78 -10.08
CA THR A 38 1.30 -2.29 -10.43
C THR A 38 0.46 -3.35 -11.12
N ILE A 39 -0.86 -3.26 -10.98
CA ILE A 39 -1.83 -4.09 -11.69
C ILE A 39 -2.59 -3.25 -12.71
N MET A 40 -2.91 -3.84 -13.87
CA MET A 40 -3.68 -3.14 -14.91
C MET A 40 -5.18 -3.07 -14.58
N HIS A 41 -5.70 -4.16 -14.02
CA HIS A 41 -7.12 -4.34 -13.76
C HIS A 41 -7.35 -5.05 -12.42
N THR A 42 -8.43 -4.68 -11.76
CA THR A 42 -9.06 -5.44 -10.67
C THR A 42 -10.56 -5.42 -10.90
N GLN A 43 -11.21 -6.58 -10.75
CA GLN A 43 -12.66 -6.71 -10.83
C GLN A 43 -13.34 -6.40 -9.49
N GLU A 44 -12.57 -6.45 -8.41
CA GLU A 44 -13.04 -6.28 -7.04
C GLU A 44 -13.54 -4.85 -6.79
N THR A 45 -14.39 -4.74 -5.77
CA THR A 45 -14.94 -3.45 -5.35
C THR A 45 -13.87 -2.64 -4.65
N ILE A 46 -13.68 -1.40 -5.09
CA ILE A 46 -12.73 -0.47 -4.49
C ILE A 46 -13.49 0.38 -3.47
N VAL A 47 -13.04 0.38 -2.23
CA VAL A 47 -13.68 1.11 -1.11
C VAL A 47 -12.93 2.38 -0.72
N ASP A 48 -11.66 2.48 -1.10
CA ASP A 48 -10.86 3.69 -0.91
C ASP A 48 -9.72 3.77 -1.94
N PHE A 49 -9.11 4.95 -2.12
CA PHE A 49 -7.95 5.11 -3.00
C PHE A 49 -6.99 6.20 -2.53
N GLU A 50 -5.68 6.11 -2.71
CA GLU A 50 -4.72 7.19 -2.41
C GLU A 50 -4.03 7.56 -3.72
N ILE A 51 -3.89 8.87 -3.99
CA ILE A 51 -3.10 9.36 -5.12
C ILE A 51 -1.90 10.10 -4.56
N ILE A 52 -0.72 9.60 -4.88
CA ILE A 52 0.56 10.19 -4.50
C ILE A 52 1.13 10.81 -5.75
N GLU A 53 1.23 12.14 -5.77
CA GLU A 53 1.81 12.84 -6.90
C GLU A 53 3.31 12.58 -6.99
N LYS A 54 3.84 12.63 -8.21
CA LYS A 54 5.28 12.55 -8.44
C LYS A 54 6.02 13.58 -7.56
N THR A 55 7.16 13.17 -7.02
CA THR A 55 8.06 13.98 -6.20
C THR A 55 9.49 13.85 -6.72
N HIS A 56 10.44 14.57 -6.14
CA HIS A 56 11.87 14.38 -6.46
C HIS A 56 12.37 12.96 -6.10
N TYR A 57 11.65 12.21 -5.26
CA TYR A 57 12.02 10.87 -4.81
C TYR A 57 11.27 9.75 -5.55
N CYS A 58 10.24 10.08 -6.34
CA CYS A 58 9.46 9.15 -7.14
C CYS A 58 8.90 9.90 -8.34
N ASP A 59 9.37 9.60 -9.54
CA ASP A 59 9.03 10.29 -10.79
C ASP A 59 7.65 9.90 -11.35
N THR A 60 7.02 8.87 -10.76
CA THR A 60 5.69 8.39 -11.14
C THR A 60 4.61 8.84 -10.16
N THR A 61 3.45 9.23 -10.67
CA THR A 61 2.23 9.35 -9.85
C THR A 61 1.71 7.96 -9.50
N GLU A 62 1.52 7.70 -8.22
CA GLU A 62 1.08 6.40 -7.72
C GLU A 62 -0.40 6.44 -7.34
N ILE A 63 -1.14 5.40 -7.73
CA ILE A 63 -2.56 5.26 -7.43
C ILE A 63 -2.74 3.96 -6.66
N ILE A 64 -3.01 4.06 -5.36
CA ILE A 64 -3.21 2.91 -4.49
C ILE A 64 -4.70 2.77 -4.25
N VAL A 65 -5.26 1.57 -4.38
CA VAL A 65 -6.68 1.30 -4.09
C VAL A 65 -6.79 0.29 -2.97
N THR A 66 -7.80 0.47 -2.13
CA THR A 66 -8.17 -0.47 -1.06
C THR A 66 -9.36 -1.28 -1.54
N LEU A 67 -9.23 -2.60 -1.53
CA LEU A 67 -10.24 -3.54 -2.00
C LEU A 67 -11.20 -3.93 -0.87
N ALA A 68 -12.47 -4.16 -1.20
CA ALA A 68 -13.51 -4.50 -0.23
C ALA A 68 -13.39 -5.92 0.33
N GLU A 69 -12.94 -6.86 -0.51
CA GLU A 69 -12.94 -8.30 -0.24
C GLU A 69 -11.98 -8.67 0.89
N ASP A 70 -10.72 -8.22 0.77
CA ASP A 70 -9.62 -8.58 1.66
C ASP A 70 -9.01 -7.36 2.38
N GLY A 71 -9.51 -6.15 2.12
CA GLY A 71 -8.91 -4.91 2.61
C GLY A 71 -7.53 -4.63 2.02
N ALA A 72 -7.08 -5.39 1.02
CA ALA A 72 -5.74 -5.27 0.49
C ALA A 72 -5.57 -3.96 -0.27
N ARG A 73 -4.36 -3.41 -0.13
CA ARG A 73 -3.93 -2.23 -0.86
C ARG A 73 -3.18 -2.68 -2.11
N ARG A 74 -3.65 -2.26 -3.29
CA ARG A 74 -3.03 -2.58 -4.58
C ARG A 74 -2.73 -1.30 -5.35
N CYS A 75 -1.61 -1.28 -6.05
CA CYS A 75 -1.26 -0.15 -6.90
C CYS A 75 -1.78 -0.36 -8.32
N LEU A 76 -2.51 0.62 -8.85
CA LEU A 76 -2.95 0.62 -10.23
C LEU A 76 -1.84 1.14 -11.15
N ASN A 77 -1.74 0.57 -12.34
CA ASN A 77 -0.83 1.09 -13.35
C ASN A 77 -1.34 2.44 -13.88
N PRO A 78 -0.50 3.50 -13.91
CA PRO A 78 -0.94 4.85 -14.29
C PRO A 78 -1.42 4.96 -15.75
N VAL A 79 -1.04 4.03 -16.62
CA VAL A 79 -1.48 3.98 -18.03
C VAL A 79 -2.88 3.36 -18.17
N GLY A 80 -3.35 2.63 -17.15
CA GLY A 80 -4.65 1.96 -17.17
C GLY A 80 -5.83 2.93 -17.11
N ARG A 81 -6.91 2.64 -17.84
CA ARG A 81 -8.16 3.44 -17.85
C ARG A 81 -8.70 3.70 -16.43
N LYS A 82 -8.60 2.71 -15.55
CA LYS A 82 -9.07 2.81 -14.15
C LYS A 82 -8.25 3.81 -13.34
N ALA A 83 -6.92 3.79 -13.49
CA ALA A 83 -6.04 4.77 -12.85
C ALA A 83 -6.31 6.19 -13.36
N MET A 84 -6.41 6.36 -14.68
CA MET A 84 -6.74 7.66 -15.29
C MET A 84 -8.09 8.20 -14.80
N PHE A 85 -9.10 7.35 -14.62
CA PHE A 85 -10.38 7.74 -14.04
C PHE A 85 -10.21 8.32 -12.63
N PHE A 86 -9.47 7.65 -11.75
CA PHE A 86 -9.23 8.14 -10.39
C PHE A 86 -8.49 9.48 -10.41
N VAL A 87 -7.42 9.61 -11.19
CA VAL A 87 -6.67 10.87 -11.33
C VAL A 87 -7.57 12.01 -11.83
N ASN A 88 -8.35 11.76 -12.88
CA ASN A 88 -9.24 12.77 -13.44
C ASN A 88 -10.34 13.18 -12.46
N CYS A 89 -10.93 12.23 -11.75
CA CYS A 89 -11.94 12.53 -10.74
C CYS A 89 -11.33 13.31 -9.56
N TRP A 90 -10.14 12.91 -9.10
CA TRP A 90 -9.40 13.58 -8.04
C TRP A 90 -9.12 15.04 -8.36
N ASN A 91 -8.66 15.32 -9.59
CA ASN A 91 -8.47 16.68 -10.07
C ASN A 91 -9.78 17.47 -10.15
N LYS A 92 -10.88 16.84 -10.58
CA LYS A 92 -12.21 17.49 -10.65
C LYS A 92 -12.77 17.88 -9.28
N ILE A 93 -12.38 17.20 -8.22
CA ILE A 93 -12.78 17.53 -6.84
C ILE A 93 -11.74 18.38 -6.11
N ASN A 94 -10.83 19.04 -6.83
CA ASN A 94 -9.75 19.86 -6.29
C ASN A 94 -8.88 19.12 -5.26
N LYS A 95 -8.71 17.80 -5.42
CA LYS A 95 -7.93 16.95 -4.52
C LYS A 95 -8.41 16.99 -3.05
N ASP A 96 -9.72 17.17 -2.85
CA ASP A 96 -10.32 17.23 -1.52
C ASP A 96 -10.80 15.84 -1.06
N ASP A 97 -10.16 15.32 -0.02
CA ASP A 97 -10.52 14.04 0.61
C ASP A 97 -11.98 13.97 1.06
N LYS A 98 -12.60 15.09 1.45
CA LYS A 98 -14.03 15.12 1.85
C LYS A 98 -14.94 14.69 0.71
N HIS A 99 -14.54 14.96 -0.54
CA HIS A 99 -15.31 14.69 -1.73
C HIS A 99 -14.90 13.41 -2.47
N LYS A 100 -13.85 12.74 -1.98
CA LYS A 100 -13.27 11.51 -2.53
C LYS A 100 -14.26 10.38 -2.78
N LYS A 101 -15.26 10.22 -1.91
CA LYS A 101 -16.34 9.24 -2.05
C LYS A 101 -17.10 9.36 -3.38
N ARG A 102 -17.12 10.55 -4.01
CA ARG A 102 -17.71 10.77 -5.34
C ARG A 102 -16.99 9.99 -6.43
N CYS A 103 -15.68 9.79 -6.30
CA CYS A 103 -14.84 9.06 -7.24
C CYS A 103 -14.91 7.54 -7.05
N LEU A 104 -15.51 7.06 -5.96
CA LEU A 104 -15.69 5.62 -5.68
C LEU A 104 -17.03 5.10 -6.19
N LYS A 105 -18.03 5.97 -6.38
CA LYS A 105 -19.33 5.55 -6.89
C LYS A 105 -19.17 5.08 -8.34
N ARG A 106 -19.35 3.77 -8.58
CA ARG A 106 -19.55 3.25 -9.94
C ARG A 106 -20.71 4.03 -10.55
N LYS A 107 -20.49 4.67 -11.70
CA LYS A 107 -21.60 4.76 -12.66
C LYS A 107 -21.82 3.33 -13.11
N ALA A 108 -22.86 2.69 -12.58
CA ALA A 108 -23.49 1.59 -13.29
C ALA A 108 -24.07 2.25 -14.56
N GLU A 109 -23.43 1.97 -15.69
CA GLU A 109 -24.01 2.23 -17.00
C GLU A 109 -24.75 0.97 -17.43
#